data_AF-A0A938VSG2-F1
#
_entry.id   AF-A0A938VSG2-F1
#
_cell.length_a   1.000
_cell.length_b   1.000
_cell.length_c   1.000
_cell.angle_alpha   90.00
_cell.angle_beta   90.00
_cell.angle_gamma   90.00
#
_symmetry.space_group_name_H-M   'P 1'
#
loop_
_entity.id
_entity.type
_entity.pdbx_description
1 polymer ?
#
loop_
_entity_poly.entity_id
_entity_poly.type
_entity_poly.pdbx_seq_one_letter_code
_entity_poly.pdbx_strand_id
1 'polypeptide(L)' 'MNAAQLADRLARDPAFAANVTAWKVRPRREARYAAWPTGVAPALRAAFAKRDIREAYTHQAE' A
#
# COMPACT_ATOMS: atom_id res chain seq x y z
N MET A 1 19.82 -9.91 -2.13
CA MET A 1 19.59 -8.72 -1.27
C MET A 1 18.25 -8.12 -1.66
N ASN A 2 17.32 -7.94 -0.73
CA ASN A 2 16.01 -7.34 -0.99
C ASN A 2 15.93 -5.88 -0.50
N ALA A 3 14.81 -5.21 -0.79
CA ALA A 3 14.64 -3.79 -0.44
C ALA A 3 14.74 -3.51 1.07
N ALA A 4 14.21 -4.41 1.92
CA ALA A 4 14.30 -4.25 3.38
C ALA A 4 15.75 -4.33 3.87
N GLN A 5 16.50 -5.33 3.40
CA GLN A 5 17.92 -5.52 3.74
C GLN A 5 18.79 -4.34 3.27
N LEU A 6 18.47 -3.76 2.12
CA LEU A 6 19.16 -2.57 1.62
C LEU A 6 18.86 -1.34 2.48
N ALA A 7 17.59 -1.12 2.85
CA ALA A 7 17.21 -0.02 3.74
C ALA A 7 17.93 -0.12 5.10
N ASP A 8 18.00 -1.32 5.69
CA ASP A 8 18.74 -1.57 6.94
C ASP A 8 20.24 -1.33 6.80
N ARG A 9 20.82 -1.62 5.63
CA ARG A 9 22.23 -1.36 5.35
C ARG A 9 22.49 0.14 5.24
N LEU A 10 21.66 0.87 4.49
CA LEU A 10 21.78 2.31 4.29
C LEU A 10 21.63 3.08 5.62
N ALA A 11 20.71 2.66 6.48
CA ALA A 11 20.52 3.25 7.80
C ALA A 11 21.74 3.08 8.72
N ARG A 12 22.60 2.08 8.46
CA ARG A 12 23.81 1.78 9.24
C ARG A 12 25.10 2.26 8.59
N ASP A 13 25.05 2.81 7.38
CA ASP A 13 26.20 3.33 6.66
C ASP A 13 26.45 4.80 7.05
N PRO A 14 27.56 5.13 7.75
CA PRO A 14 27.83 6.49 8.18
C PRO A 14 28.01 7.48 7.03
N ALA A 15 28.60 7.05 5.90
CA ALA A 15 28.81 7.92 4.75
C ALA A 15 27.49 8.30 4.09
N PHE A 16 26.53 7.37 4.07
CA PHE A 16 25.19 7.62 3.58
C PHE A 16 24.37 8.45 4.59
N ALA A 17 24.34 8.03 5.85
CA ALA A 17 23.56 8.66 6.91
C ALA A 17 23.97 10.12 7.16
N ALA A 18 25.24 10.49 6.94
CA ALA A 18 25.71 11.86 7.04
C ALA A 18 24.96 12.84 6.09
N ASN A 19 24.41 12.35 4.98
CA ASN A 19 23.66 13.15 4.01
C ASN A 19 22.13 13.03 4.18
N VAL A 20 21.66 12.29 5.19
CA VAL A 20 20.24 12.09 5.48
C VAL A 20 19.82 13.00 6.62
N THR A 21 18.97 13.98 6.33
CA THR A 21 18.50 14.94 7.34
C THR A 21 17.33 14.42 8.17
N ALA A 22 16.57 13.44 7.67
CA ALA A 22 15.50 12.81 8.43
C ALA A 22 15.23 11.38 7.94
N TRP A 23 15.11 10.45 8.88
CA TRP A 23 14.65 9.08 8.63
C TRP A 23 13.39 8.82 9.43
N LYS A 24 12.30 8.41 8.77
CA LYS A 24 11.00 8.20 9.42
C LYS A 24 10.42 6.85 9.04
N VAL A 25 10.29 5.96 10.03
CA VAL A 25 9.57 4.69 9.87
C VAL A 25 8.07 4.97 9.95
N ARG A 26 7.31 4.46 8.98
CA ARG A 26 5.84 4.50 9.00
C ARG A 26 5.32 3.11 9.36
N PRO A 27 4.38 3.00 10.31
CA PRO A 27 3.84 1.69 10.67
C PRO A 27 3.03 1.11 9.51
N ARG A 28 3.04 -0.21 9.39
CA ARG A 28 2.12 -0.93 8.50
C ARG A 28 0.68 -0.59 8.89
N ARG A 29 -0.15 -0.27 7.91
CA ARG A 29 -1.59 -0.09 8.10
C ARG A 29 -2.34 -1.14 7.29
N GLU A 30 -3.31 -1.78 7.93
CA GLU A 30 -4.19 -2.72 7.25
C GLU A 30 -5.11 -1.99 6.28
N ALA A 31 -5.48 -2.72 5.24
CA ALA A 31 -6.48 -2.27 4.30
C ALA A 31 -7.82 -2.04 5.03
N ARG A 32 -8.51 -0.97 4.66
CA ARG A 32 -9.89 -0.72 5.08
C ARG A 32 -10.76 -0.85 3.86
N TYR A 33 -11.74 -1.75 3.95
CA TYR A 33 -12.66 -2.06 2.86
C TYR A 33 -14.07 -1.55 3.15
N ALA A 34 -14.83 -1.36 2.09
CA ALA A 34 -16.24 -1.01 2.10
C ALA A 34 -16.97 -1.82 1.02
N ALA A 35 -18.29 -1.94 1.20
CA ALA A 35 -19.14 -2.54 0.18
C ALA A 35 -19.06 -1.73 -1.14
N TRP A 36 -19.30 -2.41 -2.27
CA TRP A 36 -19.43 -1.73 -3.56
C TRP A 36 -20.54 -0.69 -3.51
N PRO A 37 -20.32 0.54 -4.03
CA PRO A 37 -21.38 1.54 -4.15
C PRO A 37 -22.57 1.00 -4.94
N THR A 38 -23.77 1.45 -4.59
CA THR A 38 -25.03 1.01 -5.22
C THR A 38 -25.08 1.26 -6.73
N GLY A 39 -24.35 2.27 -7.22
CA GLY A 39 -24.24 2.58 -8.64
C GLY A 39 -23.29 1.67 -9.45
N VAL A 40 -22.54 0.77 -8.81
CA VAL A 40 -21.62 -0.12 -9.52
C VAL A 40 -22.37 -1.30 -10.12
N ALA A 41 -22.42 -1.34 -11.45
CA ALA A 41 -23.09 -2.39 -12.20
C ALA A 41 -22.55 -3.80 -11.84
N PRO A 42 -23.41 -4.83 -11.74
CA PRO A 42 -22.97 -6.20 -11.45
C PRO A 42 -21.92 -6.75 -12.42
N ALA A 43 -21.98 -6.38 -13.70
CA ALA A 43 -21.00 -6.79 -14.71
C ALA A 43 -19.59 -6.25 -14.42
N LEU A 44 -19.49 -5.03 -13.87
CA LEU A 44 -18.21 -4.44 -13.46
C LEU A 44 -17.66 -5.16 -12.22
N ARG A 45 -18.51 -5.47 -11.24
CA ARG A 45 -18.11 -6.28 -10.07
C ARG A 45 -17.57 -7.64 -10.48
N ALA A 46 -18.20 -8.30 -11.46
CA ALA A 46 -17.69 -9.55 -12.01
C ALA A 46 -16.33 -9.38 -12.73
N ALA A 47 -16.13 -8.28 -13.44
CA ALA A 47 -14.85 -7.97 -14.08
C ALA A 47 -13.73 -7.65 -13.09
N PHE A 48 -14.06 -7.04 -11.94
CA PHE A 48 -13.15 -6.80 -10.83
C PHE A 48 -12.76 -8.10 -10.11
N ALA A 49 -13.72 -8.99 -9.87
CA ALA A 49 -13.47 -10.29 -9.26
C ALA A 49 -12.48 -11.15 -10.07
N LYS A 50 -12.53 -11.07 -11.41
CA LYS A 50 -11.54 -11.73 -12.30
C LYS A 50 -10.11 -11.24 -12.11
N ARG A 51 -9.92 -10.08 -11.48
CA ARG A 51 -8.62 -9.48 -11.13
C ARG A 51 -8.33 -9.59 -9.63
N ASP A 52 -9.08 -10.43 -8.92
CA ASP A 52 -9.04 -10.62 -7.46
C ASP A 52 -9.38 -9.36 -6.63
N ILE A 53 -10.13 -8.43 -7.24
CA ILE A 53 -10.65 -7.24 -6.55
C ILE A 53 -12.07 -7.55 -6.09
N ARG A 54 -12.22 -7.87 -4.81
CA ARG A 54 -13.48 -8.35 -4.22
C ARG A 54 -14.28 -7.27 -3.52
N GLU A 55 -13.58 -6.31 -2.91
CA GLU A 55 -14.15 -5.20 -2.14
C GLU A 55 -13.48 -3.89 -2.55
N ALA A 56 -14.20 -2.78 -2.40
CA ALA A 56 -13.66 -1.45 -2.61
C ALA A 56 -12.85 -1.05 -1.37
N TYR A 57 -11.74 -0.34 -1.55
CA TYR A 57 -11.18 0.41 -0.42
C TYR A 57 -12.15 1.52 0.00
N THR A 58 -12.12 1.94 1.26
CA THR A 58 -13.03 2.98 1.77
C THR A 58 -13.06 4.25 0.89
N HIS A 59 -11.88 4.71 0.43
CA HIS A 59 -11.75 5.88 -0.44
C HIS A 59 -12.24 5.67 -1.89
N GLN A 60 -12.51 4.43 -2.29
CA GLN A 60 -13.09 4.09 -3.60
C GLN A 60 -14.61 3.93 -3.54
N ALA A 61 -15.17 3.86 -2.32
CA ALA A 61 -16.59 3.73 -2.09
C ALA A 61 -17.28 5.06 -1.74
N GLU A 62 -16.49 6.11 -1.51
CA GLU A 62 -16.91 7.52 -1.37
C GLU A 62 -16.97 8.19 -2.74
#